data_AF-A0A133VD80-F1
#
_entry.id   AF-A0A133VD80-F1
#
_cell.length_a   1.000
_cell.length_b   1.000
_cell.length_c   1.000
_cell.angle_alpha   90.00
_cell.angle_beta   90.00
_cell.angle_gamma   90.00
#
_symmetry.space_group_name_H-M   'P 1'
#
loop_
_entity.id
_entity.type
_entity.pdbx_description
1 polymer ?
#
loop_
_entity_poly.entity_id
_entity_poly.type
_entity_poly.pdbx_seq_one_letter_code
_entity_poly.pdbx_strand_id
1 'polypeptide(L)'
;MVEAIETNASIELPFSSPEEAEVIHDSLKPEELLPKTTRTKVDITRRKNILYLKINAKDTAALRAAVNSFLRWAVVARDMTKV
;
A
#
# COMPACT_ATOMS: atom_id res chain seq x y z
N MET A 1 17.28 20.35 14.78
CA MET A 1 16.56 19.12 14.38
C MET A 1 15.94 19.40 13.02
N VAL A 2 16.31 18.65 11.99
CA VAL A 2 15.68 18.78 10.66
C VAL A 2 14.42 17.92 10.72
N GLU A 3 13.25 18.54 10.87
CA GLU A 3 11.99 17.83 10.72
C GLU A 3 11.82 17.49 9.24
N ALA A 4 11.50 16.22 8.94
CA ALA A 4 11.23 15.80 7.57
C ALA A 4 9.99 16.55 7.07
N ILE A 5 10.18 17.38 6.04
CA ILE A 5 9.15 18.31 5.55
C ILE A 5 7.97 17.54 4.97
N GLU A 6 8.24 16.47 4.22
CA GLU A 6 7.29 15.43 3.78
C GLU A 6 8.09 14.15 3.51
N THR A 7 7.50 12.98 3.74
CA THR A 7 8.14 11.68 3.49
C THR A 7 7.28 10.85 2.55
N ASN A 8 7.92 10.12 1.65
CA ASN A 8 7.21 9.29 0.69
C ASN A 8 7.90 7.93 0.49
N ALA A 9 7.12 6.95 0.02
CA ALA A 9 7.58 5.65 -0.41
C ALA A 9 6.80 5.23 -1.66
N SER A 10 7.50 4.59 -2.60
CA SER A 10 6.91 3.92 -3.76
C SER A 10 7.35 2.47 -3.73
N ILE A 11 6.38 1.56 -3.74
CA ILE A 11 6.62 0.11 -3.62
C ILE A 11 5.96 -0.57 -4.82
N GLU A 12 6.70 -1.47 -5.45
CA GLU A 12 6.23 -2.31 -6.54
C GLU A 12 6.17 -3.75 -6.07
N LEU A 13 4.98 -4.35 -6.16
CA LEU A 13 4.73 -5.74 -5.78
C LEU A 13 4.38 -6.53 -7.05
N PRO A 14 5.33 -7.29 -7.61
CA PRO A 14 5.04 -8.20 -8.73
C PRO A 14 4.34 -9.47 -8.22
N PHE A 15 3.32 -9.89 -8.94
CA PHE A 15 2.53 -11.11 -8.70
C PHE A 15 2.67 -12.10 -9.86
N SER A 16 2.32 -13.36 -9.60
CA SER A 16 2.49 -14.45 -10.56
C SER A 16 1.50 -14.38 -11.71
N SER A 17 0.29 -13.87 -11.48
CA SER A 17 -0.70 -13.66 -12.54
C SER A 17 -1.37 -12.28 -12.46
N PRO A 18 -1.90 -11.75 -13.58
CA PRO A 18 -2.71 -10.54 -13.58
C PRO A 18 -3.98 -10.67 -12.73
N GLU A 19 -4.60 -11.86 -12.67
CA GLU A 19 -5.78 -12.10 -11.83
C GLU A 19 -5.42 -12.03 -10.34
N GLU A 20 -4.28 -12.61 -9.93
CA GLU A 20 -3.79 -12.52 -8.54
C GLU A 20 -3.58 -11.05 -8.13
N ALA A 21 -2.94 -10.26 -9.01
CA ALA A 21 -2.74 -8.83 -8.76
C ALA A 21 -4.06 -8.04 -8.68
N GLU A 22 -5.08 -8.45 -9.44
CA GLU A 22 -6.41 -7.82 -9.43
C GLU A 22 -7.18 -8.12 -8.15
N VAL A 23 -7.24 -9.38 -7.73
CA VAL A 23 -7.91 -9.77 -6.48
C VAL A 23 -7.28 -9.07 -5.28
N ILE A 24 -5.93 -9.01 -5.23
CA ILE A 24 -5.22 -8.34 -4.14
C ILE A 24 -5.43 -6.82 -4.19
N HIS A 25 -5.41 -6.21 -5.38
CA HIS A 25 -5.72 -4.78 -5.55
C HIS A 25 -7.11 -4.45 -5.00
N ASP A 26 -8.14 -5.21 -5.41
CA ASP A 26 -9.53 -4.94 -5.04
C ASP A 26 -9.78 -5.20 -3.55
N SER A 27 -9.04 -6.13 -2.95
CA SER A 27 -9.07 -6.38 -1.50
C SER A 27 -8.44 -5.24 -0.69
N LEU A 28 -7.41 -4.59 -1.23
CA LEU A 28 -6.69 -3.48 -0.57
C LEU A 28 -7.31 -2.11 -0.88
N LYS A 29 -8.08 -1.98 -1.96
CA LYS A 29 -8.65 -0.70 -2.41
C LYS A 29 -9.52 0.01 -1.36
N PRO A 30 -10.35 -0.68 -0.56
CA PRO A 30 -11.13 -0.04 0.50
C PRO A 30 -10.25 0.63 1.56
N GLU A 31 -9.05 0.09 1.81
CA GLU A 31 -8.10 0.61 2.79
C GLU A 31 -7.40 1.90 2.33
N GLU A 32 -7.57 2.33 1.07
CA GLU A 32 -7.19 3.69 0.66
C GLU A 32 -8.11 4.75 1.26
N LEU A 33 -9.35 4.39 1.59
CA LEU A 33 -10.37 5.30 2.12
C LEU A 33 -10.16 5.60 3.61
N LEU A 34 -8.90 5.66 4.05
CA LEU A 34 -8.56 6.07 5.41
C LEU A 34 -9.17 7.45 5.70
N PRO A 35 -9.63 7.68 6.94
CA PRO A 35 -10.21 8.97 7.33
C PRO A 35 -9.29 10.14 6.95
N LYS A 36 -9.87 11.25 6.45
CA LYS A 36 -9.14 12.49 6.07
C LYS A 36 -8.27 13.08 7.19
N THR A 37 -8.46 12.63 8.44
CA THR A 37 -7.66 12.97 9.62
C THR A 37 -6.30 12.25 9.66
N THR A 38 -6.07 11.27 8.77
CA THR A 38 -4.84 10.48 8.73
C THR A 38 -3.72 11.32 8.15
N ARG A 39 -2.56 11.36 8.83
CA ARG A 39 -1.33 12.06 8.40
C ARG A 39 -0.65 11.42 7.19
N THR A 40 -1.38 10.59 6.45
CA THR A 40 -0.88 9.66 5.45
C THR A 40 -1.88 9.60 4.30
N LYS A 41 -1.39 9.69 3.07
CA LYS A 41 -2.14 9.47 1.83
C LYS A 41 -1.56 8.25 1.12
N VAL A 42 -2.41 7.31 0.74
CA VAL A 42 -2.02 6.09 0.03
C VAL A 42 -2.78 6.00 -1.28
N ASP A 43 -2.04 5.80 -2.35
CA ASP A 43 -2.56 5.57 -3.69
C ASP A 43 -2.06 4.19 -4.17
N ILE A 44 -2.99 3.26 -4.38
CA ILE A 44 -2.75 1.93 -4.91
C ILE A 44 -3.25 1.89 -6.35
N THR A 45 -2.36 1.47 -7.24
CA THR A 45 -2.68 1.32 -8.66
C THR A 45 -2.15 -0.02 -9.15
N ARG A 46 -2.88 -0.68 -10.05
CA ARG A 46 -2.44 -1.92 -10.68
C ARG A 46 -2.07 -1.67 -12.13
N ARG A 47 -0.99 -2.30 -12.60
CA ARG A 47 -0.71 -2.45 -14.03
C ARG A 47 -0.34 -3.90 -14.31
N LYS A 48 -1.18 -4.60 -15.07
CA LYS A 48 -1.03 -6.05 -15.36
C LYS A 48 -0.91 -6.85 -14.05
N ASN A 49 0.23 -7.50 -13.84
CA ASN A 49 0.57 -8.32 -12.67
C ASN A 49 1.41 -7.56 -11.63
N ILE A 50 1.49 -6.23 -11.70
CA ILE A 50 2.25 -5.41 -10.74
C ILE A 50 1.29 -4.46 -10.01
N LEU A 51 1.36 -4.47 -8.68
CA LEU A 51 0.69 -3.51 -7.83
C LEU A 51 1.68 -2.43 -7.39
N TYR A 52 1.32 -1.18 -7.59
CA TYR A 52 2.09 0.00 -7.21
C TYR A 52 1.42 0.67 -6.03
N LEU A 53 2.13 0.76 -4.91
CA LEU A 53 1.71 1.49 -3.73
C LEU A 53 2.54 2.76 -3.60
N LYS A 54 1.88 3.91 -3.61
CA LYS A 54 2.48 5.22 -3.33
C LYS A 54 1.95 5.72 -1.99
N ILE A 55 2.85 5.94 -1.05
CA ILE A 55 2.51 6.38 0.30
C ILE A 55 3.20 7.72 0.53
N ASN A 56 2.43 8.73 0.93
CA ASN A 56 2.92 10.04 1.32
C ASN A 56 2.52 10.29 2.76
N ALA A 57 3.46 10.69 3.62
CA ALA A 57 3.22 10.88 5.04
C ALA A 57 3.96 12.11 5.57
N LYS A 58 3.39 12.74 6.60
CA LYS A 58 3.97 13.95 7.21
C LYS A 58 5.28 13.70 7.97
N ASP A 59 5.51 12.47 8.42
CA ASP A 59 6.69 12.11 9.20
C ASP A 59 7.09 10.65 8.94
N THR A 60 8.35 10.31 9.26
CA THR A 60 8.90 8.97 9.03
C THR A 60 8.21 7.88 9.86
N ALA A 61 7.64 8.22 11.02
CA ALA A 61 6.93 7.27 11.87
C ALA A 61 5.58 6.87 11.24
N ALA A 62 4.84 7.83 10.70
CA ALA A 62 3.61 7.63 9.96
C ALA A 62 3.88 6.85 8.65
N LEU A 63 4.97 7.17 7.94
CA LEU A 63 5.38 6.42 6.75
C LEU A 63 5.64 4.95 7.10
N ARG A 64 6.44 4.68 8.13
CA ARG A 64 6.77 3.32 8.58
C ARG A 64 5.51 2.56 9.00
N ALA A 65 4.61 3.19 9.73
CA ALA A 65 3.34 2.58 10.13
C ALA A 65 2.50 2.19 8.91
N ALA A 66 2.34 3.10 7.95
CA ALA A 66 1.56 2.85 6.74
C ALA A 66 2.19 1.74 5.88
N VAL A 67 3.50 1.81 5.61
CA VAL A 67 4.22 0.78 4.84
C VAL A 67 4.02 -0.60 5.49
N ASN A 68 4.20 -0.70 6.82
CA ASN A 68 4.05 -1.97 7.51
C ASN A 68 2.61 -2.52 7.45
N SER A 69 1.60 -1.67 7.58
CA SER A 69 0.19 -2.09 7.48
C SER A 69 -0.15 -2.59 6.08
N PHE A 70 0.16 -1.81 5.03
CA PHE A 70 -0.17 -2.16 3.66
C PHE A 70 0.56 -3.41 3.18
N LEU A 71 1.86 -3.56 3.51
CA LEU A 71 2.59 -4.79 3.17
C LEU A 71 2.03 -6.01 3.89
N ARG A 72 1.64 -5.87 5.17
CA ARG A 72 1.04 -6.96 5.93
C ARG A 72 -0.31 -7.38 5.33
N TRP A 73 -1.16 -6.42 4.96
CA TRP A 73 -2.43 -6.73 4.31
C TRP A 73 -2.25 -7.37 2.93
N ALA A 74 -1.26 -6.92 2.14
CA ALA A 74 -0.93 -7.54 0.86
C ALA A 74 -0.51 -9.02 1.02
N VAL A 75 0.26 -9.34 2.05
CA VAL A 75 0.62 -10.74 2.38
C VAL A 75 -0.62 -11.55 2.76
N VAL A 76 -1.48 -11.02 3.63
CA VAL A 76 -2.72 -11.73 4.05
C VAL A 76 -3.64 -11.99 2.86
N ALA A 77 -3.86 -10.98 2.00
CA ALA A 77 -4.70 -11.13 0.81
C ALA A 77 -4.14 -12.19 -0.15
N ARG A 78 -2.82 -12.16 -0.40
CA ARG A 78 -2.13 -13.15 -1.24
C ARG A 78 -2.26 -14.57 -0.67
N ASP A 79 -2.09 -14.73 0.64
CA ASP A 79 -2.13 -16.04 1.27
C ASP A 79 -3.55 -16.64 1.26
N MET A 80 -4.59 -15.80 1.28
CA MET A 80 -5.98 -16.25 1.11
C MET A 80 -6.33 -16.63 -0.34
N THR A 81 -5.66 -16.06 -1.35
CA THR A 81 -5.87 -16.44 -2.76
C THR A 81 -5.18 -17.74 -3.18
N LYS A 82 -4.28 -18.30 -2.35
CA LYS A 82 -3.56 -19.55 -2.65
C LYS A 82 -4.28 -20.83 -2.16
N VAL A 83 -5.57 -20.72 -1.83
CA VAL A 83 -6.41 -21.84 -1.36
C VAL A 83 -6.91 -22.66 -2.54
#